data_AF-A0A534B208-F1
#
_entry.id   AF-A0A534B208-F1
#
_cell.length_a   1.000
_cell.length_b   1.000
_cell.length_c   1.000
_cell.angle_alpha   90.00
_cell.angle_beta   90.00
_cell.angle_gamma   90.00
#
_symmetry.space_group_name_H-M   'P 1'
#
loop_
_entity.id
_entity.type
_entity.pdbx_description
1 polymer ?
#
loop_
_entity_poly.entity_id
_entity_poly.type
_entity_poly.pdbx_seq_one_letter_code
_entity_poly.pdbx_strand_id
1 'polypeptide(L)'
;MRDPAPPRQLPVVEIRDEQSSAESLLRLVPVLEPAEPLAGEASDAGEPVPEGPAAAPAVGAEPIVEWPPDEARRIIALRLVAPAPERLAGHAVRQALWAEGFVLGKFSIFHKPDEERRAVLSAASLTMPGTFDLQTIDSQRYGGLSLFAVLPGPKPPPQAFDELLATARALNERLQGALQDEQGGPLTPTRIASLRDSLSTETG
;
A
#
# COMPACT_ATOMS: atom_id res chain seq x y z
N MET A 1 -15.12 -55.67 -37.76
CA MET A 1 -14.78 -55.24 -36.38
C MET A 1 -13.34 -54.76 -36.36
N ARG A 2 -13.11 -53.46 -36.14
CA ARG A 2 -11.78 -52.89 -35.87
C ARG A 2 -11.67 -52.71 -34.36
N ASP A 3 -10.58 -53.19 -33.77
CA ASP A 3 -10.23 -52.99 -32.36
C ASP A 3 -9.77 -51.54 -32.14
N PRO A 4 -10.27 -50.79 -31.14
CA PRO A 4 -9.81 -49.43 -30.89
C PRO A 4 -8.44 -49.41 -30.19
N ALA A 5 -7.56 -48.52 -30.62
CA ALA A 5 -6.27 -48.28 -29.99
C ALA A 5 -6.43 -47.73 -28.55
N PRO A 6 -5.55 -48.10 -27.60
CA PRO A 6 -5.66 -47.63 -26.22
C PRO A 6 -5.34 -46.13 -26.10
N PRO A 7 -5.95 -45.41 -25.14
CA PRO A 7 -5.71 -43.98 -24.95
C PRO A 7 -4.30 -43.70 -24.44
N ARG A 8 -3.70 -42.61 -24.93
CA ARG A 8 -2.41 -42.09 -24.45
C ARG A 8 -2.57 -41.51 -23.04
N GLN A 9 -1.80 -42.01 -22.08
CA GLN A 9 -1.71 -41.44 -20.73
C GLN A 9 -0.97 -40.10 -20.78
N LEU A 10 -1.60 -39.06 -20.23
CA LEU A 10 -0.95 -37.78 -19.93
C LEU A 10 -0.19 -37.92 -18.60
N PRO A 11 0.96 -37.23 -18.42
CA PRO A 11 1.67 -37.27 -17.15
C PRO A 11 0.85 -36.56 -16.06
N VAL A 12 0.60 -37.29 -14.98
CA VAL A 12 0.11 -36.73 -13.71
C VAL A 12 1.25 -35.91 -13.12
N VAL A 13 1.10 -34.59 -13.09
CA VAL A 13 1.97 -33.71 -12.30
C VAL A 13 1.40 -33.71 -10.89
N GLU A 14 2.03 -34.50 -10.01
CA GLU A 14 1.82 -34.38 -8.56
C GLU A 14 2.34 -33.01 -8.12
N ILE A 15 1.43 -32.07 -7.87
CA ILE A 15 1.79 -30.83 -7.19
C ILE A 15 1.93 -31.18 -5.72
N ARG A 16 3.19 -31.29 -5.29
CA ARG A 16 3.60 -31.36 -3.88
C ARG A 16 3.15 -30.08 -3.17
N ASP A 17 2.64 -30.30 -1.97
CA ASP A 17 2.40 -29.32 -0.92
C ASP A 17 3.69 -28.55 -0.61
N GLU A 18 3.79 -27.28 -1.04
CA GLU A 18 4.86 -26.37 -0.61
C GLU A 18 4.30 -25.37 0.38
N GLN A 19 4.28 -25.80 1.64
CA GLN A 19 4.18 -24.93 2.80
C GLN A 19 5.37 -23.98 2.87
N SER A 20 5.11 -22.79 3.42
CA SER A 20 6.08 -21.86 4.00
C SER A 20 6.87 -20.97 3.03
N SER A 21 6.20 -19.92 2.56
CA SER A 21 6.84 -18.73 1.98
C SER A 21 6.55 -17.51 2.86
N ALA A 22 7.17 -17.46 4.04
CA ALA A 22 7.13 -16.26 4.91
C ALA A 22 8.49 -15.81 5.45
N GLU A 23 9.58 -16.58 5.28
CA GLU A 23 10.86 -16.27 5.93
C GLU A 23 11.96 -15.70 5.02
N SER A 24 11.70 -15.47 3.73
CA SER A 24 12.76 -15.10 2.77
C SER A 24 13.04 -13.59 2.60
N LEU A 25 12.53 -12.72 3.47
CA LEU A 25 12.76 -11.27 3.35
C LEU A 25 13.98 -10.73 4.12
N LEU A 26 14.73 -11.56 4.84
CA LEU A 26 15.79 -11.09 5.75
C LEU A 26 17.24 -11.25 5.26
N ARG A 27 17.48 -11.60 3.99
CA ARG A 27 18.86 -11.75 3.48
C ARG A 27 19.04 -11.08 2.13
N LEU A 28 19.64 -9.89 2.16
CA LEU A 28 20.88 -9.51 1.45
C LEU A 28 20.89 -8.00 1.20
N VAL A 29 21.68 -7.26 1.99
CA VAL A 29 22.05 -5.87 1.71
C VAL A 29 23.50 -5.88 1.22
N PRO A 30 23.79 -5.58 -0.05
CA PRO A 30 25.14 -5.20 -0.44
C PRO A 30 25.36 -3.72 -0.15
N VAL A 31 26.45 -3.45 0.59
CA VAL A 31 27.02 -2.13 0.87
C VAL A 31 27.52 -1.50 -0.43
N LEU A 32 27.17 -0.23 -0.68
CA LEU A 32 27.80 0.59 -1.72
C LEU A 32 28.38 1.86 -1.09
N GLU A 33 29.66 2.09 -1.35
CA GLU A 33 30.46 3.27 -0.98
C GLU A 33 29.99 4.54 -1.71
N PRO A 34 30.26 5.74 -1.16
CA PRO A 34 29.78 7.01 -1.70
C PRO A 34 30.67 7.53 -2.84
N ALA A 35 30.07 8.13 -3.86
CA ALA A 35 30.75 8.95 -4.86
C ALA A 35 30.38 10.43 -4.69
N GLU A 36 31.39 11.29 -4.67
CA GLU A 36 31.34 12.73 -4.36
C GLU A 36 30.66 13.58 -5.46
N PRO A 37 30.20 14.81 -5.11
CA PRO A 37 29.39 15.64 -5.99
C PRO A 37 30.23 16.50 -6.94
N LEU A 38 29.74 16.67 -8.17
CA LEU A 38 30.22 17.69 -9.10
C LEU A 38 29.30 18.91 -9.04
N ALA A 39 29.88 20.02 -8.59
CA ALA A 39 29.29 21.34 -8.59
C ALA A 39 29.13 21.88 -10.03
N GLY A 40 28.05 22.63 -10.25
CA GLY A 40 27.81 23.46 -11.42
C GLY A 40 26.90 24.62 -11.04
N GLU A 41 27.46 25.82 -10.96
CA GLU A 41 26.83 27.06 -10.51
C GLU A 41 26.23 27.89 -11.66
N ALA A 42 25.45 28.91 -11.26
CA ALA A 42 25.01 30.13 -11.97
C ALA A 42 23.75 30.00 -12.86
N SER A 43 22.78 30.93 -12.92
CA SER A 43 22.59 32.31 -12.44
C SER A 43 21.10 32.66 -12.73
N ASP A 44 20.30 33.04 -11.74
CA ASP A 44 19.79 34.40 -11.41
C ASP A 44 18.59 34.97 -12.22
N ALA A 45 17.66 35.53 -11.42
CA ALA A 45 16.62 36.54 -11.63
C ALA A 45 15.39 36.32 -12.54
N GLY A 46 14.22 36.28 -11.88
CA GLY A 46 12.89 36.58 -12.45
C GLY A 46 11.80 36.55 -11.36
N GLU A 47 11.18 37.70 -11.09
CA GLU A 47 10.26 38.04 -9.97
C GLU A 47 9.01 37.17 -9.74
N PRO A 48 8.39 37.26 -8.52
CA PRO A 48 7.34 36.34 -8.07
C PRO A 48 5.93 36.80 -8.49
N VAL A 49 5.07 35.84 -8.82
CA VAL A 49 3.62 36.04 -8.94
C VAL A 49 2.95 35.49 -7.68
N PRO A 50 2.14 36.27 -6.93
CA PRO A 50 1.45 35.78 -5.74
C PRO A 50 0.04 35.28 -6.11
N GLU A 51 -0.34 34.05 -5.75
CA GLU A 51 -1.72 33.69 -5.40
C GLU A 51 -1.84 32.24 -4.86
N GLY A 52 -2.41 32.12 -3.64
CA GLY A 52 -3.07 30.91 -3.14
C GLY A 52 -2.35 30.17 -1.99
N PRO A 53 -2.88 30.18 -0.74
CA PRO A 53 -2.40 29.31 0.32
C PRO A 53 -3.01 27.93 0.12
N ALA A 54 -2.48 27.15 -0.82
CA ALA A 54 -2.49 25.70 -0.67
C ALA A 54 -1.18 25.36 0.03
N ALA A 55 -1.24 25.23 1.36
CA ALA A 55 -0.13 24.70 2.12
C ALA A 55 0.22 23.32 1.54
N ALA A 56 1.26 23.28 0.70
CA ALA A 56 1.94 22.04 0.42
C ALA A 56 2.35 21.45 1.78
N PRO A 57 2.10 20.15 2.06
CA PRO A 57 2.59 19.56 3.28
C PRO A 57 4.10 19.75 3.32
N ALA A 58 4.60 20.16 4.48
CA ALA A 58 6.01 20.48 4.70
C ALA A 58 6.91 19.43 4.06
N VAL A 59 7.66 19.83 3.04
CA VAL A 59 8.74 19.03 2.48
C VAL A 59 9.75 18.82 3.61
N GLY A 60 10.05 17.57 3.98
CA GLY A 60 11.34 17.27 4.60
C GLY A 60 11.41 16.22 5.71
N ALA A 61 10.34 15.55 6.13
CA ALA A 61 10.49 14.46 7.10
C ALA A 61 9.66 13.23 6.77
N GLU A 62 10.34 12.09 6.77
CA GLU A 62 9.73 10.77 6.65
C GLU A 62 8.80 10.51 7.86
N PRO A 63 7.65 9.86 7.66
CA PRO A 63 6.77 9.45 8.76
C PRO A 63 7.48 8.53 9.78
N ILE A 64 7.18 8.73 11.06
CA ILE A 64 7.66 7.89 12.16
C ILE A 64 6.83 6.60 12.17
N VAL A 65 7.49 5.47 11.89
CA VAL A 65 6.83 4.16 11.85
C VAL A 65 7.29 3.31 13.03
N GLU A 66 6.47 3.34 14.07
CA GLU A 66 6.59 2.56 15.31
C GLU A 66 5.44 1.55 15.37
N TRP A 67 5.70 0.32 14.93
CA TRP A 67 4.73 -0.75 15.02
C TRP A 67 4.98 -1.59 16.27
N PRO A 68 3.93 -2.05 16.97
CA PRO A 68 4.06 -2.96 18.10
C PRO A 68 4.71 -4.29 17.67
N PRO A 69 5.28 -5.04 18.62
CA PRO A 69 5.80 -6.38 18.37
C PRO A 69 4.75 -7.31 17.74
N ASP A 70 5.19 -8.27 16.94
CA ASP A 70 4.30 -9.13 16.15
C ASP A 70 3.27 -9.90 17.00
N GLU A 71 3.62 -10.24 18.25
CA GLU A 71 2.74 -10.93 19.21
C GLU A 71 1.55 -10.06 19.66
N ALA A 72 1.74 -8.75 19.71
CA ALA A 72 0.75 -7.79 20.20
C ALA A 72 0.10 -7.00 19.06
N ARG A 73 0.63 -7.12 17.84
CA ARG A 73 0.14 -6.35 16.70
C ARG A 73 -1.06 -7.00 16.07
N ARG A 74 -1.97 -6.14 15.63
CA ARG A 74 -3.09 -6.51 14.77
C ARG A 74 -3.11 -5.57 13.58
N ILE A 75 -3.53 -6.08 12.43
CA ILE A 75 -3.61 -5.30 11.20
C ILE A 75 -5.05 -5.34 10.74
N ILE A 76 -5.63 -4.17 10.51
CA ILE A 76 -6.90 -4.05 9.78
C ILE A 76 -6.60 -3.49 8.41
N ALA A 77 -7.08 -4.18 7.38
CA ALA A 77 -6.78 -3.85 5.99
C ALA A 77 -8.05 -3.76 5.13
N LEU A 78 -8.01 -2.83 4.18
CA LEU A 78 -8.92 -2.74 3.05
C LEU A 78 -8.10 -2.76 1.76
N ARG A 79 -8.67 -3.29 0.70
CA ARG A 79 -8.02 -3.38 -0.60
C ARG A 79 -8.73 -2.49 -1.61
N LEU A 80 -7.98 -1.82 -2.46
CA LEU A 80 -8.46 -1.09 -3.62
C LEU A 80 -7.85 -1.72 -4.87
N VAL A 81 -8.65 -2.44 -5.65
CA VAL A 81 -8.17 -3.28 -6.75
C VAL A 81 -8.59 -2.71 -8.10
N ALA A 82 -7.71 -2.75 -9.09
CA ALA A 82 -8.06 -2.38 -10.45
C ALA A 82 -9.12 -3.35 -11.02
N PRO A 83 -10.12 -2.87 -11.77
CA PRO A 83 -11.03 -3.77 -12.46
C PRO A 83 -10.26 -4.60 -13.50
N ALA A 84 -10.44 -5.92 -13.51
CA ALA A 84 -9.77 -6.78 -14.47
C ALA A 84 -10.30 -6.53 -15.91
N PRO A 85 -9.44 -6.59 -16.95
CA PRO A 85 -8.01 -6.94 -16.95
C PRO A 85 -7.06 -5.74 -16.70
N GLU A 86 -7.58 -4.58 -16.33
CA GLU A 86 -6.82 -3.33 -16.21
C GLU A 86 -5.85 -3.33 -15.02
N ARG A 87 -5.06 -2.26 -14.95
CA ARG A 87 -4.11 -1.97 -13.88
C ARG A 87 -4.16 -0.48 -13.59
N LEU A 88 -3.97 -0.12 -12.32
CA LEU A 88 -3.83 1.28 -11.93
C LEU A 88 -2.53 1.83 -12.54
N ALA A 89 -2.63 2.97 -13.22
CA ALA A 89 -1.45 3.68 -13.72
C ALA A 89 -0.67 4.26 -12.53
N GLY A 90 0.64 4.02 -12.47
CA GLY A 90 1.40 4.37 -11.29
C GLY A 90 1.49 5.86 -11.00
N HIS A 91 1.49 6.73 -12.02
CA HIS A 91 1.39 8.18 -11.82
C HIS A 91 0.06 8.57 -11.14
N ALA A 92 -1.05 7.90 -11.48
CA ALA A 92 -2.34 8.13 -10.87
C ALA A 92 -2.35 7.65 -9.41
N VAL A 93 -1.74 6.49 -9.14
CA VAL A 93 -1.54 5.98 -7.76
C VAL A 93 -0.75 6.97 -6.92
N ARG A 94 0.39 7.46 -7.41
CA ARG A 94 1.22 8.44 -6.70
C ARG A 94 0.45 9.71 -6.40
N GLN A 95 -0.24 10.27 -7.40
CA GLN A 95 -1.03 11.50 -7.23
C GLN A 95 -2.19 11.30 -6.25
N ALA A 96 -2.90 10.18 -6.32
CA ALA A 96 -4.01 9.89 -5.41
C ALA A 96 -3.53 9.73 -3.95
N LEU A 97 -2.44 8.99 -3.74
CA LEU A 97 -1.84 8.82 -2.40
C LEU A 97 -1.33 10.16 -1.85
N TRP A 98 -0.66 10.96 -2.67
CA TRP A 98 -0.17 12.28 -2.24
C TRP A 98 -1.33 13.23 -1.90
N ALA A 99 -2.40 13.24 -2.71
CA ALA A 99 -3.60 14.04 -2.44
C ALA A 99 -4.30 13.65 -1.12
N GLU A 100 -4.12 12.41 -0.67
CA GLU A 100 -4.63 11.92 0.62
C GLU A 100 -3.65 12.12 1.78
N GLY A 101 -2.53 12.79 1.55
CA GLY A 101 -1.51 13.11 2.56
C GLY A 101 -0.52 11.99 2.84
N PHE A 102 -0.42 10.98 1.97
CA PHE A 102 0.60 9.94 2.13
C PHE A 102 1.98 10.41 1.69
N VAL A 103 3.00 9.93 2.40
CA VAL A 103 4.42 10.14 2.12
C VAL A 103 5.11 8.78 2.01
N LEU A 104 5.96 8.59 1.00
CA LEU A 104 6.74 7.36 0.89
C LEU A 104 7.80 7.32 1.99
N GLY A 105 7.94 6.18 2.67
CA GLY A 105 8.93 6.01 3.74
C GLY A 105 9.28 4.54 3.97
N LYS A 106 9.45 4.20 5.25
CA LYS A 106 9.91 2.90 5.74
C LYS A 106 9.23 1.74 5.02
N PHE A 107 9.99 0.68 4.75
CA PHE A 107 9.56 -0.48 3.98
C PHE A 107 9.25 -0.19 2.50
N SER A 108 9.60 1.00 2.00
CA SER A 108 9.32 1.44 0.64
C SER A 108 7.82 1.40 0.31
N ILE A 109 7.00 1.79 1.29
CA ILE A 109 5.55 1.94 1.16
C ILE A 109 5.13 3.35 1.58
N PHE A 110 3.89 3.71 1.28
CA PHE A 110 3.35 5.02 1.61
C PHE A 110 2.73 5.00 3.02
N HIS A 111 2.93 6.07 3.78
CA HIS A 111 2.35 6.24 5.11
C HIS A 111 1.62 7.58 5.22
N LYS A 112 0.45 7.59 5.83
CA LYS A 112 -0.30 8.79 6.18
C LYS A 112 -0.04 9.13 7.66
N PRO A 113 0.71 10.21 7.95
CA PRO A 113 1.06 10.59 9.32
C PRO A 113 -0.08 11.31 10.06
N ASP A 114 -0.03 11.29 11.40
CA ASP A 114 -0.73 12.24 12.28
C ASP A 114 0.04 13.57 12.39
N GLU A 115 -0.44 14.48 13.24
CA GLU A 115 0.17 15.79 13.52
C GLU A 115 1.59 15.64 14.12
N GLU A 116 1.84 14.57 14.86
CA GLU A 116 3.14 14.20 15.42
C GLU A 116 4.04 13.42 14.45
N ARG A 117 3.61 13.24 13.20
CA ARG A 117 4.26 12.48 12.11
C ARG A 117 4.26 10.98 12.27
N ARG A 118 3.54 10.41 13.22
CA ARG A 118 3.43 8.96 13.40
C ARG A 118 2.48 8.37 12.38
N ALA A 119 2.87 7.27 11.76
CA ALA A 119 2.06 6.63 10.72
C ALA A 119 0.74 6.09 11.29
N VAL A 120 -0.38 6.69 10.87
CA VAL A 120 -1.75 6.25 11.21
C VAL A 120 -2.18 5.15 10.25
N LEU A 121 -2.04 5.41 8.95
CA LEU A 121 -2.35 4.46 7.87
C LEU A 121 -1.11 4.19 7.03
N SER A 122 -1.08 3.03 6.40
CA SER A 122 -0.06 2.64 5.43
C SER A 122 -0.71 2.08 4.17
N ALA A 123 -0.03 2.25 3.03
CA ALA A 123 -0.48 1.81 1.73
C ALA A 123 0.66 1.08 0.99
N ALA A 124 0.45 -0.21 0.74
CA ALA A 124 1.37 -1.08 0.01
C ALA A 124 0.78 -1.46 -1.36
N SER A 125 1.64 -1.83 -2.30
CA SER A 125 1.20 -2.36 -3.59
C SER A 125 0.64 -3.77 -3.45
N LEU A 126 -0.42 -4.11 -4.19
CA LEU A 126 -0.85 -5.51 -4.37
C LEU A 126 -0.11 -6.22 -5.51
N THR A 127 0.75 -5.51 -6.24
CA THR A 127 1.69 -6.10 -7.19
C THR A 127 2.99 -6.48 -6.48
N MET A 128 3.50 -7.69 -6.71
CA MET A 128 4.82 -8.09 -6.20
C MET A 128 5.91 -7.11 -6.66
N PRO A 129 6.82 -6.66 -5.77
CA PRO A 129 7.07 -7.17 -4.41
C PRO A 129 6.22 -6.54 -3.29
N GLY A 130 5.32 -5.61 -3.60
CA GLY A 130 4.48 -4.92 -2.61
C GLY A 130 4.95 -3.50 -2.26
N THR A 131 6.03 -3.03 -2.88
CA THR A 131 6.66 -1.73 -2.61
C THR A 131 6.48 -0.75 -3.77
N PHE A 132 6.93 0.49 -3.55
CA PHE A 132 7.02 1.55 -4.55
C PHE A 132 8.44 2.12 -4.60
N ASP A 133 8.79 2.67 -5.75
CA ASP A 133 10.01 3.44 -5.97
C ASP A 133 9.64 4.74 -6.68
N LEU A 134 9.96 5.89 -6.06
CA LEU A 134 9.59 7.20 -6.60
C LEU A 134 10.18 7.49 -7.98
N GLN A 135 11.31 6.87 -8.32
CA GLN A 135 11.95 7.07 -9.62
C GLN A 135 11.21 6.34 -10.74
N THR A 136 10.53 5.24 -10.41
CA THR A 136 9.94 4.35 -11.43
C THR A 136 8.42 4.26 -11.36
N ILE A 137 7.80 4.66 -10.24
CA ILE A 137 6.36 4.55 -9.98
C ILE A 137 5.50 5.08 -11.13
N ASP A 138 5.85 6.23 -11.73
CA ASP A 138 5.03 6.86 -12.77
C ASP A 138 4.89 6.02 -14.04
N SER A 139 5.89 5.18 -14.33
CA SER A 139 5.92 4.29 -15.49
C SER A 139 5.39 2.88 -15.19
N GLN A 140 5.14 2.56 -13.91
CA GLN A 140 4.68 1.24 -13.49
C GLN A 140 3.16 1.11 -13.54
N ARG A 141 2.71 -0.14 -13.36
CA ARG A 141 1.30 -0.52 -13.30
C ARG A 141 1.04 -1.43 -12.11
N TYR A 142 -0.03 -1.15 -11.38
CA TYR A 142 -0.35 -1.83 -10.13
C TYR A 142 -1.68 -2.57 -10.21
N GLY A 143 -1.73 -3.79 -9.64
CA GLY A 143 -2.96 -4.56 -9.51
C GLY A 143 -3.94 -3.96 -8.50
N GLY A 144 -3.42 -3.15 -7.58
CA GLY A 144 -4.19 -2.46 -6.57
C GLY A 144 -3.32 -1.99 -5.41
N LEU A 145 -3.98 -1.51 -4.37
CA LEU A 145 -3.39 -1.06 -3.12
C LEU A 145 -3.95 -1.86 -1.94
N SER A 146 -3.08 -2.22 -1.01
CA SER A 146 -3.46 -2.69 0.33
C SER A 146 -3.32 -1.51 1.28
N LEU A 147 -4.44 -1.02 1.80
CA LEU A 147 -4.50 0.08 2.77
C LEU A 147 -4.73 -0.52 4.14
N PHE A 148 -3.92 -0.15 5.14
CA PHE A 148 -4.02 -0.77 6.46
C PHE A 148 -3.64 0.15 7.61
N ALA A 149 -4.18 -0.16 8.78
CA ALA A 149 -3.76 0.41 10.06
C ALA A 149 -3.17 -0.72 10.92
N VAL A 150 -2.08 -0.42 11.64
CA VAL A 150 -1.47 -1.33 12.61
C VAL A 150 -1.90 -0.90 14.00
N LEU A 151 -2.36 -1.86 14.80
CA LEU A 151 -2.95 -1.66 16.12
C LEU A 151 -2.19 -2.45 17.19
N PRO A 152 -1.99 -1.91 18.40
CA PRO A 152 -2.20 -0.50 18.76
C PRO A 152 -1.31 0.44 17.94
N GLY A 153 -1.77 1.67 17.74
CA GLY A 153 -1.10 2.70 16.96
C GLY A 153 -1.42 4.11 17.47
N PRO A 154 -1.13 5.16 16.69
CA PRO A 154 -1.32 6.55 17.12
C PRO A 154 -2.77 6.93 17.43
N LYS A 155 -3.75 6.21 16.84
CA LYS A 155 -5.18 6.43 17.03
C LYS A 155 -5.88 5.20 17.63
N PRO A 156 -6.96 5.38 18.40
CA PRO A 156 -7.80 4.29 18.85
C PRO A 156 -8.35 3.44 17.67
N PRO A 157 -8.51 2.11 17.83
CA PRO A 157 -8.91 1.23 16.73
C PRO A 157 -10.16 1.66 15.95
N PRO A 158 -11.27 2.08 16.58
CA PRO A 158 -12.45 2.52 15.83
C PRO A 158 -12.18 3.78 14.97
N GLN A 159 -11.40 4.72 15.51
CA GLN A 159 -11.05 5.96 14.81
C GLN A 159 -10.10 5.69 13.64
N ALA A 160 -9.10 4.81 13.84
CA ALA A 160 -8.20 4.39 12.78
C ALA A 160 -8.95 3.69 11.63
N PHE A 161 -9.95 2.87 11.95
CA PHE A 161 -10.78 2.24 10.93
C PHE A 161 -11.68 3.21 10.17
N ASP A 162 -12.31 4.16 10.86
CA ASP A 162 -13.12 5.18 10.18
C ASP A 162 -12.25 6.04 9.23
N GLU A 163 -11.02 6.37 9.64
CA GLU A 163 -10.06 7.05 8.77
C GLU A 163 -9.59 6.17 7.61
N LEU A 164 -9.34 4.88 7.84
CA LEU A 164 -9.00 3.90 6.80
C LEU A 164 -10.12 3.80 5.76
N LEU A 165 -11.38 3.70 6.18
CA LEU A 165 -12.53 3.61 5.30
C LEU A 165 -12.73 4.90 4.50
N ALA A 166 -12.63 6.07 5.15
CA ALA A 166 -12.74 7.36 4.48
C ALA A 166 -11.65 7.53 3.41
N THR A 167 -10.40 7.22 3.78
CA THR A 167 -9.24 7.29 2.88
C THR A 167 -9.39 6.31 1.71
N ALA A 168 -9.83 5.07 1.96
CA ALA A 168 -10.06 4.09 0.91
C ALA A 168 -11.11 4.55 -0.11
N ARG A 169 -12.21 5.16 0.36
CA ARG A 169 -13.25 5.73 -0.51
C ARG A 169 -12.72 6.89 -1.35
N ALA A 170 -11.97 7.81 -0.74
CA ALA A 170 -11.39 8.95 -1.45
C ALA A 170 -10.36 8.52 -2.52
N LEU A 171 -9.53 7.50 -2.22
CA LEU A 171 -8.64 6.90 -3.21
C LEU A 171 -9.43 6.22 -4.33
N ASN A 172 -10.52 5.54 -4.00
CA ASN A 172 -11.38 4.88 -4.99
C ASN A 172 -12.04 5.89 -5.93
N GLU A 173 -12.47 7.06 -5.45
CA GLU A 173 -13.02 8.13 -6.30
C GLU A 173 -11.99 8.63 -7.34
N ARG A 174 -10.70 8.62 -7.01
CA ARG A 174 -9.63 9.04 -7.94
C ARG A 174 -9.15 7.93 -8.86
N LEU A 175 -9.10 6.70 -8.36
CA LEU A 175 -8.49 5.56 -9.05
C LEU A 175 -9.51 4.64 -9.74
N GLN A 176 -10.81 4.84 -9.48
CA GLN A 176 -11.92 4.12 -10.11
C GLN A 176 -11.75 2.59 -10.01
N GLY A 177 -11.36 2.10 -8.83
CA GLY A 177 -11.16 0.68 -8.56
C GLY A 177 -12.39 0.00 -7.94
N ALA A 178 -12.15 -1.16 -7.35
CA ALA A 178 -13.10 -1.89 -6.53
C ALA A 178 -12.57 -1.99 -5.09
N LEU A 179 -13.39 -1.53 -4.13
CA LEU A 179 -13.09 -1.69 -2.72
C LEU A 179 -13.46 -3.09 -2.23
N GLN A 180 -12.50 -3.71 -1.55
CA GLN A 180 -12.59 -5.05 -1.02
C GLN A 180 -12.14 -5.09 0.45
N ASP A 181 -12.59 -6.10 1.19
CA ASP A 181 -12.00 -6.44 2.48
C ASP A 181 -10.62 -7.10 2.30
N GLU A 182 -9.95 -7.40 3.41
CA GLU A 182 -8.62 -8.02 3.43
C GLU A 182 -8.57 -9.38 2.70
N GLN A 183 -9.68 -10.13 2.64
CA GLN A 183 -9.79 -11.41 1.95
C GLN A 183 -10.08 -11.28 0.44
N GLY A 184 -10.27 -10.05 -0.06
CA GLY A 184 -10.62 -9.79 -1.46
C GLY A 184 -12.12 -9.87 -1.75
N GLY A 185 -12.96 -10.02 -0.74
CA GLY A 185 -14.41 -9.95 -0.86
C GLY A 185 -14.90 -8.51 -1.02
N PRO A 186 -16.07 -8.26 -1.65
CA PRO A 186 -16.60 -6.91 -1.81
C PRO A 186 -16.82 -6.19 -0.47
N LEU A 187 -16.44 -4.92 -0.38
CA LEU A 187 -16.62 -4.12 0.83
C LEU A 187 -18.07 -3.62 0.98
N THR A 188 -18.96 -4.52 1.39
CA THR A 188 -20.39 -4.22 1.58
C THR A 188 -20.65 -3.45 2.89
N PRO A 189 -21.81 -2.76 3.03
CA PRO A 189 -22.19 -2.12 4.29
C PRO A 189 -22.20 -3.08 5.50
N THR A 190 -22.68 -4.31 5.30
CA THR A 190 -22.65 -5.37 6.32
C THR A 190 -21.22 -5.72 6.72
N ARG A 191 -20.31 -5.84 5.75
CA ARG A 191 -18.90 -6.14 6.03
C ARG A 191 -18.23 -5.00 6.80
N ILE A 192 -18.49 -3.74 6.42
CA ILE A 192 -18.01 -2.56 7.14
C ILE A 192 -18.51 -2.55 8.60
N ALA A 193 -19.78 -2.85 8.83
CA ALA A 193 -20.35 -2.90 10.17
C ALA A 193 -19.68 -4.00 11.01
N SER A 194 -19.48 -5.20 10.44
CA SER A 194 -18.77 -6.30 11.09
C SER A 194 -17.32 -5.96 11.45
N LEU A 195 -16.58 -5.30 10.56
CA LEU A 195 -15.22 -4.85 10.83
C LEU A 195 -15.17 -3.79 11.94
N ARG A 196 -16.17 -2.91 12.03
CA ARG A 196 -16.23 -1.91 13.11
C ARG A 196 -16.56 -2.54 14.47
N ASP A 197 -17.45 -3.53 14.48
CA ASP A 197 -17.88 -4.23 15.69
C ASP A 197 -16.74 -5.03 16.33
N SER A 198 -15.93 -5.72 15.52
CA SER A 198 -14.76 -6.46 16.03
C SER A 198 -13.78 -5.54 16.77
N LEU A 199 -13.57 -4.31 16.29
CA LEU A 199 -12.68 -3.34 16.93
C LEU A 199 -13.22 -2.81 18.28
N SER A 200 -14.53 -2.85 18.49
CA SER A 200 -15.18 -2.31 19.69
C SER A 200 -15.24 -3.34 20.82
N THR A 201 -15.39 -4.62 20.47
CA THR A 201 -15.56 -5.73 21.42
C THR A 201 -14.26 -6.15 22.12
N GLU A 202 -13.11 -5.65 21.66
CA GLU A 202 -11.79 -6.07 22.13
C GLU A 202 -11.07 -5.00 22.98
N THR A 203 -11.70 -3.86 23.25
CA THR A 203 -11.14 -2.83 24.15
C THR A 203 -11.63 -3.00 25.61
N GLY A 204 -12.26 -4.13 25.94
CA GLY A 204 -12.82 -4.44 27.27
C GLY A 204 -11.92 -5.27 28.15
#